data_AF-K5ZJT0-F1
#
_entry.id   AF-K5ZJT0-F1
#
_cell.length_a   1.000
_cell.length_b   1.000
_cell.length_c   1.000
_cell.angle_alpha   90.00
_cell.angle_beta   90.00
_cell.angle_gamma   90.00
#
_symmetry.space_group_name_H-M   'P 1'
#
loop_
_entity.id
_entity.type
_entity.pdbx_description
1 polymer ?
#
loop_
_entity_poly.entity_id
_entity_poly.type
_entity_poly.pdbx_seq_one_letter_code
_entity_poly.pdbx_strand_id
1 'polypeptide(L)'
;MSAASVNSGAWLAFAELAGPVLLLMLVIGLAVGLVQTATQVREASIPFVLKLGGLAALISAGGTLMLGGIERYSTALFHAIPGLLHG
;
A
#
# COMPACT_ATOMS: atom_id res chain seq x y z
N MET A 1 1.05 -21.76 13.62
CA MET A 1 0.11 -20.68 13.24
C MET A 1 -1.29 -21.24 13.31
N SER A 2 -2.24 -20.57 13.96
CA SER A 2 -3.68 -20.88 13.86
C SER A 2 -4.28 -20.15 12.66
N ALA A 3 -5.42 -20.61 12.11
CA ALA A 3 -6.14 -19.94 11.02
C ALA A 3 -6.38 -18.44 11.28
N ALA A 4 -6.66 -18.05 12.52
CA ALA A 4 -6.80 -16.65 12.91
C ALA A 4 -5.50 -15.84 12.75
N SER A 5 -4.34 -16.43 13.06
CA SER A 5 -3.03 -15.78 12.93
C SER A 5 -2.57 -15.63 11.47
N VAL A 6 -3.00 -16.53 10.59
CA VAL A 6 -2.78 -16.42 9.13
C VAL A 6 -3.50 -15.18 8.60
N ASN A 7 -4.79 -15.05 8.93
CA ASN A 7 -5.60 -13.90 8.53
C ASN A 7 -4.99 -12.58 9.02
N SER A 8 -4.70 -12.46 10.32
CA SER A 8 -4.12 -11.22 10.88
C SER A 8 -2.75 -10.88 10.29
N GLY A 9 -1.89 -11.89 10.04
CA GLY A 9 -0.60 -11.69 9.39
C GLY A 9 -0.73 -11.17 7.95
N ALA A 10 -1.70 -11.69 7.19
CA ALA A 10 -1.98 -11.22 5.84
C ALA A 10 -2.42 -9.75 5.84
N TRP A 11 -3.36 -9.36 6.70
CA TRP A 11 -3.82 -7.97 6.80
C TRP A 11 -2.69 -7.00 7.15
N LEU A 12 -1.78 -7.39 8.05
CA LEU A 12 -0.62 -6.57 8.41
C LEU A 12 0.35 -6.41 7.24
N ALA A 13 0.65 -7.49 6.50
CA ALA A 13 1.49 -7.43 5.31
C ALA A 13 0.86 -6.54 4.21
N PHE A 14 -0.46 -6.63 4.03
CA PHE A 14 -1.20 -5.75 3.12
C PHE A 14 -1.17 -4.29 3.57
N ALA A 15 -1.33 -4.01 4.87
CA ALA A 15 -1.28 -2.66 5.40
C ALA A 15 0.11 -2.03 5.22
N GLU A 16 1.18 -2.80 5.38
CA GLU A 16 2.56 -2.34 5.15
C GLU A 16 2.82 -2.02 3.66
N LEU A 17 2.29 -2.83 2.74
CA LEU A 17 2.38 -2.58 1.30
C LEU A 17 1.52 -1.39 0.87
N ALA A 18 0.22 -1.42 1.17
CA ALA A 18 -0.76 -0.49 0.62
C ALA A 18 -0.85 0.81 1.42
N GLY A 19 -0.55 0.79 2.72
CA GLY A 19 -0.69 1.93 3.62
C GLY A 19 0.01 3.20 3.13
N PRO A 20 1.32 3.16 2.81
CA PRO A 20 2.05 4.33 2.32
C PRO A 20 1.46 4.87 1.00
N VAL A 21 1.07 3.99 0.08
CA VAL A 21 0.47 4.38 -1.20
C VAL A 21 -0.88 5.06 -0.99
N LEU A 22 -1.74 4.46 -0.18
CA LEU A 22 -3.09 4.97 0.09
C LEU A 22 -3.01 6.33 0.79
N LEU A 23 -2.13 6.49 1.78
CA LEU A 23 -1.92 7.76 2.46
C LEU A 23 -1.45 8.85 1.48
N LEU A 24 -0.49 8.52 0.62
CA LEU A 24 0.00 9.45 -0.39
C LEU A 24 -1.11 9.86 -1.38
N MET A 25 -1.85 8.89 -1.91
CA MET A 25 -2.96 9.14 -2.84
C MET A 25 -4.06 9.98 -2.21
N LEU A 26 -4.35 9.76 -0.91
CA LEU A 26 -5.29 10.55 -0.14
C LEU A 26 -4.83 12.01 -0.01
N VAL A 27 -3.58 12.21 0.42
CA VAL A 27 -3.01 13.56 0.61
C VAL A 27 -3.01 14.33 -0.71
N ILE A 28 -2.51 13.73 -1.80
CA ILE A 28 -2.48 14.37 -3.11
C ILE A 28 -3.90 14.64 -3.62
N GLY A 29 -4.80 13.65 -3.54
CA GLY A 29 -6.18 13.77 -4.00
C GLY A 29 -6.94 14.87 -3.28
N LEU A 30 -6.78 14.95 -1.96
CA LEU A 30 -7.41 15.97 -1.13
C LEU A 30 -6.85 17.37 -1.42
N ALA A 31 -5.52 17.51 -1.43
CA ALA A 31 -4.87 18.80 -1.67
C ALA A 31 -5.20 19.36 -3.06
N VAL A 32 -5.08 18.53 -4.10
CA VAL A 32 -5.36 18.94 -5.47
C VAL A 32 -6.86 19.20 -5.67
N GLY A 33 -7.73 18.35 -5.13
CA GLY A 33 -9.18 18.54 -5.22
C GLY A 33 -9.65 19.85 -4.59
N LEU A 34 -9.05 20.24 -3.46
CA LEU A 34 -9.32 21.53 -2.82
C LEU A 34 -8.88 22.70 -3.71
N VAL A 35 -7.65 22.64 -4.25
CA VAL A 35 -7.13 23.70 -5.15
C VAL A 35 -7.97 23.82 -6.41
N GLN A 36 -8.30 22.70 -7.06
CA GLN A 36 -9.14 22.67 -8.25
C GLN A 36 -10.54 23.27 -8.01
N THR A 37 -11.10 23.03 -6.84
CA THR A 37 -12.40 23.58 -6.46
C THR A 37 -12.32 25.08 -6.16
N ALA A 38 -11.25 25.53 -5.48
CA ALA A 38 -11.04 26.93 -5.13
C ALA A 38 -10.72 27.83 -6.35
N THR A 39 -9.95 27.32 -7.32
CA THR A 39 -9.53 28.10 -8.51
C THR A 39 -10.41 27.88 -9.73
N GLN A 40 -11.45 27.04 -9.62
CA GLN A 40 -12.31 26.60 -10.72
C GLN A 40 -11.58 25.91 -11.89
N VAL A 41 -10.33 25.50 -11.72
CA VAL A 41 -9.59 24.72 -12.74
C VAL A 41 -10.00 23.25 -12.64
N ARG A 42 -10.72 22.75 -13.64
CA ARG A 42 -11.26 21.38 -13.67
C ARG A 42 -10.66 20.54 -14.81
N GLU A 43 -9.34 20.51 -14.84
CA GLU A 43 -8.60 19.69 -15.80
C GLU A 43 -8.28 18.32 -15.20
N ALA A 44 -8.70 17.26 -15.89
CA ALA A 44 -8.53 15.88 -15.42
C ALA A 44 -7.05 15.42 -15.41
N SER A 45 -6.17 16.08 -16.17
CA SER A 45 -4.76 15.74 -16.32
C SER A 45 -3.91 16.09 -15.09
N ILE A 46 -4.19 17.22 -14.44
CA ILE A 46 -3.41 17.73 -13.28
C ILE A 46 -3.35 16.71 -12.12
N PRO A 47 -4.48 16.19 -11.58
CA PRO A 47 -4.43 15.24 -10.47
C PRO A 47 -3.83 13.90 -10.90
N PHE A 48 -3.94 13.53 -12.17
CA PHE A 48 -3.34 12.31 -12.70
C PHE A 48 -1.80 12.40 -12.68
N VAL A 49 -1.23 13.47 -13.24
CA VAL A 49 0.23 13.66 -13.29
C VAL A 49 0.83 13.77 -11.88
N LEU A 50 0.18 14.53 -10.98
CA LEU A 50 0.65 14.67 -9.61
C LEU A 50 0.62 13.35 -8.84
N LYS A 51 -0.45 12.55 -8.98
CA LYS A 51 -0.53 11.21 -8.36
C LYS A 51 0.54 10.27 -8.91
N LEU A 52 0.76 10.26 -10.23
CA LEU A 52 1.81 9.44 -10.84
C LEU A 52 3.20 9.82 -10.37
N GLY A 53 3.53 11.12 -10.34
CA GLY A 53 4.82 11.61 -9.86
C GLY A 53 5.05 11.26 -8.39
N GLY A 54 4.02 11.43 -7.56
CA GLY A 54 4.08 11.02 -6.16
C GLY A 54 4.30 9.51 -6.01
N LEU A 55 3.55 8.69 -6.75
CA LEU A 55 3.69 7.23 -6.71
C LEU A 55 5.09 6.78 -7.13
N ALA A 56 5.63 7.36 -8.21
CA ALA A 56 6.98 7.08 -8.67
C ALA A 56 8.01 7.43 -7.59
N ALA A 57 7.92 8.62 -6.98
CA ALA A 57 8.83 9.03 -5.91
C ALA A 57 8.74 8.09 -4.69
N LEU A 58 7.53 7.69 -4.29
CA LEU A 58 7.32 6.78 -3.17
C LEU A 58 7.91 5.39 -3.43
N ILE A 59 7.69 4.83 -4.62
CA ILE A 59 8.26 3.54 -4.99
C ILE A 59 9.79 3.62 -5.06
N SER A 60 10.34 4.68 -5.64
CA SER A 60 11.79 4.88 -5.71
C SER A 60 12.44 5.01 -4.34
N ALA A 61 11.78 5.66 -3.37
CA ALA A 61 12.32 5.86 -2.03
C ALA A 61 12.04 4.69 -1.07
N GLY A 62 10.88 4.03 -1.20
CA GLY A 62 10.34 3.11 -0.17
C GLY A 62 9.94 1.73 -0.68
N GLY A 63 10.11 1.43 -1.98
CA GLY A 63 9.63 0.18 -2.58
C GLY A 63 10.14 -1.09 -1.89
N THR A 64 11.41 -1.10 -1.46
CA THR A 64 12.01 -2.25 -0.75
C THR A 64 11.33 -2.51 0.60
N LEU A 65 11.01 -1.45 1.36
CA LEU A 65 10.37 -1.60 2.66
C LEU A 65 8.94 -2.14 2.50
N MET A 66 8.21 -1.64 1.51
CA MET A 66 6.82 -2.01 1.24
C MET A 66 6.69 -3.49 0.81
N LEU A 67 7.66 -4.01 0.06
CA LEU A 67 7.70 -5.42 -0.34
C LEU A 67 8.15 -6.35 0.79
N GLY A 68 8.98 -5.86 1.71
CA GLY A 68 9.52 -6.66 2.80
C GLY A 68 8.45 -7.26 3.72
N GLY A 69 7.33 -6.56 3.95
CA GLY A 69 6.20 -7.08 4.72
C GLY A 69 5.57 -8.33 4.11
N ILE A 70 5.36 -8.31 2.79
CA ILE A 70 4.85 -9.46 2.04
C ILE A 70 5.86 -10.60 2.04
N GLU A 71 7.13 -10.31 1.77
CA GLU A 71 8.19 -11.33 1.76
C GLU A 71 8.27 -12.08 3.10
N ARG A 72 8.31 -11.34 4.21
CA ARG A 72 8.36 -11.93 5.57
C ARG A 72 7.14 -12.81 5.84
N TYR A 73 5.95 -12.31 5.52
CA TYR A 73 4.71 -13.06 5.72
C TYR A 73 4.67 -14.32 4.85
N SER A 74 5.03 -14.22 3.57
CA SER A 74 5.08 -15.35 2.64
C SER A 74 6.04 -16.43 3.13
N THR A 75 7.27 -16.06 3.51
CA THR A 75 8.27 -17.01 4.02
C THR A 75 7.79 -17.69 5.30
N ALA A 76 7.25 -16.94 6.26
CA ALA A 76 6.68 -17.48 7.49
C ALA A 76 5.52 -18.44 7.21
N LEU A 77 4.66 -18.11 6.24
CA LEU A 77 3.54 -18.94 5.84
C LEU A 77 4.02 -20.25 5.23
N PHE A 78 4.95 -20.22 4.27
CA PHE A 78 5.50 -21.43 3.65
C PHE A 78 6.12 -22.39 4.67
N HIS A 79 6.86 -21.87 5.66
CA HIS A 79 7.39 -22.68 6.76
C HIS A 79 6.31 -23.26 7.68
N ALA A 80 5.17 -22.57 7.82
CA ALA A 80 4.07 -23.01 8.66
C ALA A 80 3.15 -24.05 7.98
N ILE A 81 3.15 -24.16 6.63
CA ILE A 81 2.26 -25.06 5.88
C ILE A 81 2.33 -26.53 6.36
N PRO A 82 3.51 -27.15 6.55
CA PRO A 82 3.58 -28.55 6.98
C PRO A 82 2.93 -28.79 8.35
N GLY A 83 3.00 -27.81 9.26
CA GLY A 83 2.37 -27.86 10.58
C GLY A 83 0.88 -27.54 10.57
N LEU A 84 0.37 -26.89 9.52
CA LEU A 84 -1.06 -26.62 9.30
C LEU A 84 -1.78 -27.80 8.64
N LEU A 85 -1.05 -28.72 8.02
CA LEU A 85 -1.63 -29.89 7.33
C LEU A 85 -1.85 -31.08 8.28
N HIS A 86 -1.07 -31.16 9.36
CA HIS A 86 -1.09 -32.27 10.32
C HIS A 86 -1.86 -31.97 11.63
N GLY A 87 -2.48 -30.80 11.74
CA GLY A 87 -3.34 -30.40 12.87
C GLY A 87 -4.64 -29.79 12.37
#